data_AF-U4V016-F1
#
_entry.id   AF-U4V016-F1
#
_cell.length_a   1.000
_cell.length_b   1.000
_cell.length_c   1.000
_cell.angle_alpha   90.00
_cell.angle_beta   90.00
_cell.angle_gamma   90.00
#
_symmetry.space_group_name_H-M   'P 1'
#
loop_
_entity.id
_entity.type
_entity.pdbx_description
1 polymer ?
#
loop_
_entity_poly.entity_id
_entity_poly.type
_entity_poly.pdbx_seq_one_letter_code
_entity_poly.pdbx_strand_id
1 'polypeptide(L)'
;MGPIIIVDLLMLVACCQGVKIIWDNDIEVDLNEIDDDSGRSGERRVPNWFFIFPGTKWCGAGNIAENDADLGTERDTDKCCRTHDMCPDIIEGHATKYGLENPSFYTRLICDCDEDFYRCLKSVNTKTSTQVGHIYFTGLGTQCYKQEYPIAGCNKYTTFPRRKCLEYIYNKGMPKKYQWFDIRNF
;
A
#
# COMPACT_ATOMS: atom_id res chain seq x y z
N MET A 1 9.06 -23.25 -11.61
CA MET A 1 8.74 -21.90 -12.14
C MET A 1 8.94 -20.93 -10.99
N GLY A 2 10.01 -20.13 -11.05
CA GLY A 2 10.52 -19.31 -9.94
C GLY A 2 9.64 -18.09 -9.64
N PRO A 3 9.84 -17.42 -8.48
CA PRO A 3 8.99 -16.32 -8.07
C PRO A 3 9.40 -15.04 -8.82
N ILE A 4 8.74 -14.80 -9.94
CA ILE A 4 8.68 -13.49 -10.59
C ILE A 4 7.65 -12.65 -9.82
N ILE A 5 8.04 -12.08 -8.66
CA ILE A 5 7.13 -11.22 -7.89
C ILE A 5 7.87 -10.01 -7.29
N ILE A 6 9.13 -10.17 -6.86
CA ILE A 6 9.84 -9.10 -6.14
C ILE A 6 10.56 -8.13 -7.09
N VAL A 7 11.10 -8.62 -8.20
CA VAL A 7 11.91 -7.80 -9.12
C VAL A 7 11.02 -6.89 -9.97
N ASP A 8 9.86 -7.37 -10.42
CA ASP A 8 8.89 -6.55 -11.17
C ASP A 8 8.19 -5.50 -10.30
N LEU A 9 7.95 -5.79 -9.02
CA LEU A 9 7.44 -4.81 -8.05
C LEU A 9 8.46 -3.66 -7.82
N LEU A 10 9.75 -3.97 -7.85
CA LEU A 10 10.84 -2.98 -7.80
C LEU A 10 10.93 -2.14 -9.08
N MET A 11 10.65 -2.73 -10.25
CA MET A 11 10.63 -2.00 -11.54
C MET A 11 9.47 -1.00 -11.63
N LEU A 12 8.31 -1.29 -11.03
CA LEU A 12 7.19 -0.35 -10.95
C LEU A 12 7.50 0.85 -10.03
N VAL A 13 8.22 0.63 -8.93
CA VAL A 13 8.67 1.72 -8.04
C VAL A 13 9.76 2.58 -8.67
N ALA A 14 10.60 2.02 -9.55
CA ALA A 14 11.72 2.72 -10.18
C ALA A 14 11.34 3.51 -11.45
N CYS A 15 10.34 3.09 -12.22
CA CYS A 15 9.98 3.72 -13.49
C CYS A 15 9.31 5.10 -13.34
N CYS A 16 8.79 5.42 -12.15
CA CYS A 16 7.89 6.56 -11.95
C CYS A 16 8.51 7.72 -11.14
N GLN A 17 9.84 7.78 -11.00
CA GLN A 17 10.45 8.97 -10.38
C GLN A 17 10.16 10.21 -11.23
N GLY A 18 9.22 11.04 -10.77
CA GLY A 18 8.74 12.23 -11.47
C GLY A 18 7.37 12.09 -12.17
N VAL A 19 6.69 10.95 -12.03
CA VAL A 19 5.34 10.72 -12.57
C VAL A 19 4.39 10.37 -11.43
N LYS A 20 3.34 11.18 -11.24
CA LYS A 20 2.25 10.94 -10.30
C LYS A 20 1.26 9.96 -10.93
N ILE A 21 1.17 8.75 -10.39
CA ILE A 21 0.22 7.75 -10.87
C ILE A 21 -1.13 7.98 -10.18
N ILE A 22 -2.20 7.99 -10.97
CA ILE A 22 -3.59 8.01 -10.52
C ILE A 22 -4.24 6.70 -10.96
N TRP A 23 -4.76 5.94 -10.00
CA TRP A 23 -5.51 4.71 -10.24
C TRP A 23 -6.97 5.03 -10.53
N ASP A 24 -7.48 4.58 -11.67
CA ASP A 24 -8.81 4.93 -12.14
C ASP A 24 -9.42 3.78 -12.96
N ASN A 25 -10.58 3.27 -12.53
CA ASN A 25 -11.26 2.15 -13.16
C ASN A 25 -11.93 2.51 -14.50
N ASP A 26 -12.15 3.79 -14.77
CA ASP A 26 -12.86 4.26 -15.96
C ASP A 26 -11.94 4.36 -17.20
N ILE A 27 -10.66 3.99 -17.06
CA ILE A 27 -9.69 4.01 -18.15
C ILE A 27 -9.74 2.69 -18.92
N GLU A 28 -10.17 2.76 -20.17
CA GLU A 28 -9.89 1.73 -21.17
C GLU A 28 -8.50 1.99 -21.76
N VAL A 29 -7.57 1.06 -21.58
CA VAL A 29 -6.24 1.15 -22.21
C VAL A 29 -6.39 0.75 -23.67
N ASP A 30 -6.49 1.73 -24.57
CA ASP A 30 -6.38 1.46 -26.00
C ASP A 30 -4.90 1.25 -26.36
N LEU A 31 -4.52 -0.01 -26.56
CA LEU A 31 -3.17 -0.39 -26.98
C LEU A 31 -2.81 0.10 -28.40
N ASN A 32 -3.77 0.64 -29.15
CA ASN A 32 -3.56 1.19 -30.49
C ASN A 32 -3.28 2.70 -30.51
N GLU A 33 -3.50 3.40 -29.39
CA GLU A 33 -3.20 4.83 -29.21
C GLU A 33 -2.08 5.00 -28.17
N ILE A 34 -0.87 4.52 -28.50
CA ILE A 34 0.33 4.97 -27.78
C ILE A 34 0.65 6.38 -28.29
N ASP A 35 -0.06 7.37 -27.75
CA ASP A 35 0.24 8.77 -27.99
C ASP A 35 1.62 9.07 -27.41
N ASP A 36 2.58 9.37 -28.29
CA ASP A 36 3.85 9.99 -27.95
C ASP A 36 3.60 11.47 -27.58
N ASP A 37 2.86 11.70 -26.49
CA ASP A 37 2.75 13.04 -25.91
C ASP A 37 4.00 13.35 -25.08
N SER A 38 5.04 13.75 -25.80
CA SER A 38 6.10 14.61 -25.30
C SER A 38 5.50 15.98 -24.95
N GLY A 39 4.82 16.06 -23.78
CA GLY A 39 3.92 17.17 -23.46
C GLY A 39 3.69 17.45 -21.97
N ARG A 40 4.73 17.42 -21.13
CA ARG A 40 4.80 18.19 -19.85
C ARG A 40 3.54 18.16 -18.95
N SER A 41 2.93 16.98 -18.73
CA SER A 41 2.01 16.75 -17.61
C SER A 41 2.55 15.63 -16.73
N GLY A 42 2.75 15.94 -15.45
CA GLY A 42 3.40 15.05 -14.47
C GLY A 42 2.49 13.98 -13.88
N GLU A 43 1.29 13.75 -14.44
CA GLU A 43 0.30 12.79 -13.94
C GLU A 43 -0.01 11.74 -15.00
N ARG A 44 -0.02 10.45 -14.62
CA ARG A 44 -0.41 9.35 -15.48
C ARG A 44 -1.51 8.52 -14.83
N ARG A 45 -2.54 8.31 -15.62
CA ARG A 45 -3.75 7.58 -15.26
C ARG A 45 -3.57 6.12 -15.67
N VAL A 46 -3.77 5.19 -14.73
CA VAL A 46 -3.52 3.74 -14.92
C VAL A 46 -4.72 2.97 -14.38
N PRO A 47 -5.25 1.97 -15.10
CA PRO A 47 -6.37 1.20 -14.60
C PRO A 47 -6.00 0.32 -13.40
N ASN A 48 -6.89 0.23 -12.40
CA ASN A 48 -6.60 -0.47 -11.15
C ASN A 48 -6.24 -1.94 -11.36
N TRP A 49 -6.87 -2.61 -12.35
CA TRP A 49 -6.65 -4.03 -12.62
C TRP A 49 -5.17 -4.38 -12.83
N PHE A 50 -4.36 -3.42 -13.30
CA PHE A 50 -2.92 -3.59 -13.50
C PHE A 50 -2.17 -3.88 -12.19
N PHE A 51 -2.73 -3.49 -11.04
CA PHE A 51 -2.13 -3.64 -9.72
C PHE A 51 -3.00 -4.44 -8.75
N ILE A 52 -4.01 -5.16 -9.24
CA ILE A 52 -4.84 -6.08 -8.44
C ILE A 52 -4.25 -7.49 -8.46
N PHE A 53 -4.13 -8.10 -7.28
CA PHE A 53 -3.60 -9.45 -7.15
C PHE A 53 -4.53 -10.48 -7.84
N PRO A 54 -4.00 -11.40 -8.66
CA PRO A 54 -4.82 -12.38 -9.37
C PRO A 54 -5.73 -13.20 -8.45
N GLY A 55 -7.00 -13.37 -8.85
CA GLY A 55 -8.01 -14.08 -8.06
C GLY A 55 -8.65 -13.25 -6.94
N THR A 56 -8.31 -11.96 -6.83
CA THR A 56 -8.89 -11.01 -5.87
C THR A 56 -9.50 -9.83 -6.62
N LYS A 57 -10.33 -9.03 -5.95
CA LYS A 57 -10.88 -7.77 -6.48
C LYS A 57 -10.48 -6.54 -5.67
N TRP A 58 -9.98 -6.75 -4.45
CA TRP A 58 -9.66 -5.69 -3.49
C TRP A 58 -8.18 -5.64 -3.11
N CYS A 59 -7.37 -6.66 -3.44
CA CYS A 59 -5.97 -6.68 -3.04
C CYS A 59 -5.08 -5.95 -4.07
N GLY A 60 -5.06 -4.61 -4.02
CA GLY A 60 -4.23 -3.79 -4.90
C GLY A 60 -4.30 -2.30 -4.61
N ALA A 61 -4.03 -1.48 -5.63
CA ALA A 61 -4.21 -0.03 -5.52
C ALA A 61 -5.67 0.32 -5.85
N GLY A 62 -6.47 0.53 -4.81
CA GLY A 62 -7.93 0.57 -4.92
C GLY A 62 -8.50 -0.84 -5.15
N ASN A 63 -9.66 -0.92 -5.78
CA ASN A 63 -10.33 -2.19 -6.10
C ASN A 63 -10.98 -2.14 -7.48
N ILE A 64 -11.33 -3.31 -8.00
CA ILE A 64 -12.09 -3.52 -9.26
C ILE A 64 -13.45 -4.20 -8.98
N ALA A 65 -13.94 -4.07 -7.74
CA ALA A 65 -15.18 -4.69 -7.30
C ALA A 65 -16.38 -3.88 -7.80
N GLU A 66 -17.43 -4.56 -8.27
CA GLU A 66 -18.67 -3.90 -8.69
C GLU A 66 -19.45 -3.35 -7.48
N ASN A 67 -19.26 -3.96 -6.30
CA ASN A 67 -19.87 -3.58 -5.03
C ASN A 67 -19.17 -4.28 -3.86
N ASP A 68 -19.52 -3.89 -2.64
CA ASP A 68 -18.99 -4.44 -1.38
C ASP A 68 -19.07 -5.98 -1.23
N ALA A 69 -20.03 -6.64 -1.88
CA ALA A 69 -20.17 -8.10 -1.80
C ALA A 69 -19.37 -8.83 -2.89
N ASP A 70 -18.87 -8.10 -3.87
CA ASP A 70 -18.16 -8.64 -5.02
C ASP A 70 -16.72 -9.00 -4.64
N LEU A 71 -16.44 -10.29 -4.61
CA LEU A 71 -15.16 -10.86 -4.20
C LEU A 71 -14.67 -11.83 -5.27
N GLY A 72 -13.36 -11.87 -5.47
CA GLY A 72 -12.68 -12.81 -6.35
C GLY A 72 -12.70 -14.26 -5.85
N THR A 73 -12.02 -15.15 -6.58
CA THR A 73 -11.95 -16.58 -6.26
C THR A 73 -11.21 -16.86 -4.96
N GLU A 74 -10.24 -16.03 -4.61
CA GLU A 74 -9.47 -16.09 -3.35
C GLU A 74 -10.23 -15.40 -2.21
N ARG A 75 -11.49 -15.81 -2.02
CA ARG A 75 -12.52 -15.08 -1.26
C ARG A 75 -12.07 -14.60 0.12
N ASP A 76 -11.42 -15.45 0.92
CA ASP A 76 -11.07 -15.09 2.30
C ASP A 76 -9.89 -14.12 2.37
N THR A 77 -8.92 -14.25 1.45
CA THR A 77 -7.85 -13.25 1.28
C THR A 77 -8.45 -11.91 0.84
N ASP A 78 -9.37 -11.95 -0.13
CA ASP A 78 -10.00 -10.77 -0.71
C ASP A 78 -10.86 -10.00 0.32
N LYS A 79 -11.53 -10.70 1.24
CA LYS A 79 -12.21 -10.08 2.40
C LYS A 79 -11.26 -9.27 3.28
N CYS A 80 -10.03 -9.76 3.51
CA CYS A 80 -9.04 -9.01 4.29
C CYS A 80 -8.70 -7.70 3.58
N CYS A 81 -8.49 -7.74 2.26
CA CYS A 81 -8.17 -6.57 1.46
C CYS A 81 -9.35 -5.60 1.38
N ARG A 82 -10.59 -6.09 1.18
CA ARG A 82 -11.79 -5.25 1.23
C ARG A 82 -11.92 -4.51 2.56
N THR A 83 -11.72 -5.22 3.67
CA THR A 83 -11.81 -4.62 5.01
C THR A 83 -10.75 -3.53 5.19
N HIS A 84 -9.56 -3.77 4.65
CA HIS A 84 -8.46 -2.80 4.64
C HIS A 84 -8.78 -1.58 3.78
N ASP A 85 -9.31 -1.75 2.57
CA ASP A 85 -9.78 -0.67 1.68
C ASP A 85 -10.87 0.20 2.34
N MET A 86 -11.72 -0.39 3.17
CA MET A 86 -12.80 0.29 3.90
C MET A 86 -12.33 0.99 5.19
N CYS A 87 -11.02 1.17 5.38
CA CYS A 87 -10.48 1.85 6.54
C CYS A 87 -11.05 3.27 6.68
N PRO A 88 -11.50 3.67 7.89
CA PRO A 88 -12.17 4.96 8.08
C PRO A 88 -11.23 6.17 7.97
N ASP A 89 -9.92 5.97 8.09
CA ASP A 89 -8.94 7.05 8.00
C ASP A 89 -7.79 6.67 7.07
N ILE A 90 -7.72 7.36 5.94
CA ILE A 90 -6.73 7.16 4.89
C ILE A 90 -6.07 8.49 4.46
N ILE A 91 -4.89 8.37 3.87
CA ILE A 91 -4.24 9.41 3.08
C ILE A 91 -3.98 8.82 1.70
N GLU A 92 -4.73 9.29 0.70
CA GLU A 92 -4.58 8.86 -0.70
C GLU A 92 -3.16 9.11 -1.22
N GLY A 93 -2.81 8.42 -2.31
CA GLY A 93 -1.53 8.66 -2.99
C GLY A 93 -1.38 10.13 -3.39
N HIS A 94 -0.21 10.71 -3.14
CA HIS A 94 0.10 12.11 -3.42
C HIS A 94 -0.74 13.16 -2.66
N ALA A 95 -1.56 12.74 -1.69
CA ALA A 95 -2.37 13.63 -0.86
C ALA A 95 -1.62 14.07 0.41
N THR A 96 -2.11 15.15 1.02
CA THR A 96 -1.64 15.63 2.33
C THR A 96 -2.80 15.65 3.32
N LYS A 97 -2.58 15.10 4.52
CA LYS A 97 -3.54 15.12 5.62
C LYS A 97 -2.78 15.17 6.96
N TYR A 98 -3.31 15.86 7.96
CA TYR A 98 -2.68 16.00 9.28
C TYR A 98 -1.24 16.57 9.27
N GLY A 99 -0.87 17.28 8.22
CA GLY A 99 0.51 17.75 8.00
C GLY A 99 1.49 16.65 7.56
N LEU A 100 0.99 15.48 7.16
CA LEU A 100 1.74 14.40 6.54
C LEU A 100 1.45 14.37 5.04
N GLU A 101 2.50 14.34 4.24
CA GLU A 101 2.43 14.09 2.79
C GLU A 101 2.63 12.60 2.53
N ASN A 102 1.78 11.99 1.71
CA ASN A 102 1.97 10.64 1.20
C ASN A 102 2.61 10.71 -0.21
N PRO A 103 3.94 10.53 -0.35
CA PRO A 103 4.60 10.61 -1.66
C PRO A 103 4.38 9.37 -2.52
N SER A 104 3.77 8.30 -1.96
CA SER A 104 3.54 7.06 -2.68
C SER A 104 2.37 7.18 -3.64
N PHE A 105 2.41 6.40 -4.73
CA PHE A 105 1.30 6.28 -5.68
C PHE A 105 0.11 5.46 -5.16
N TYR A 106 0.17 5.01 -3.92
CA TYR A 106 -0.85 4.18 -3.29
C TYR A 106 -1.26 4.78 -1.95
N THR A 107 -2.47 4.42 -1.50
CA THR A 107 -3.05 4.88 -0.25
C THR A 107 -2.27 4.36 0.97
N ARG A 108 -2.06 5.22 1.96
CA ARG A 108 -1.55 4.84 3.29
C ARG A 108 -2.65 5.02 4.34
N LEU A 109 -2.69 4.12 5.30
CA LEU A 109 -3.80 4.00 6.25
C LEU A 109 -3.34 4.29 7.68
N ILE A 110 -4.31 4.52 8.57
CA ILE A 110 -4.02 4.57 10.00
C ILE A 110 -3.51 3.20 10.48
N CYS A 111 -2.53 3.20 11.39
CA CYS A 111 -1.82 1.98 11.79
C CYS A 111 -2.70 0.83 12.31
N ASP A 112 -3.87 1.15 12.87
CA ASP A 112 -4.79 0.12 13.37
C ASP A 112 -5.36 -0.74 12.22
N CYS A 113 -5.66 -0.13 11.07
CA CYS A 113 -6.12 -0.85 9.88
C CYS A 113 -5.04 -1.80 9.33
N ASP A 114 -3.78 -1.37 9.29
CA ASP A 114 -2.66 -2.22 8.84
C ASP A 114 -2.40 -3.38 9.81
N GLU A 115 -2.57 -3.16 11.11
CA GLU A 115 -2.42 -4.20 12.12
C GLU A 115 -3.57 -5.24 12.04
N ASP A 116 -4.81 -4.80 11.82
CA ASP A 116 -5.94 -5.68 11.53
C ASP A 116 -5.74 -6.47 10.24
N PHE A 117 -5.27 -5.82 9.18
CA PHE A 117 -4.97 -6.46 7.91
C PHE A 117 -3.90 -7.54 8.05
N TYR A 118 -2.83 -7.26 8.79
CA TYR A 118 -1.79 -8.24 9.10
C TYR A 118 -2.39 -9.49 9.77
N ARG A 119 -3.19 -9.28 10.82
CA ARG A 119 -3.82 -10.38 11.56
C ARG A 119 -4.77 -11.18 10.69
N CYS A 120 -5.57 -10.50 9.86
CA CYS A 120 -6.50 -11.15 8.94
C CYS A 120 -5.75 -12.07 7.97
N LEU A 121 -4.73 -11.56 7.27
CA LEU A 121 -3.96 -12.38 6.32
C LEU A 121 -3.25 -13.57 6.99
N LYS A 122 -2.72 -13.38 8.21
CA LYS A 122 -2.13 -14.47 9.00
C LYS A 122 -3.15 -15.51 9.42
N SER A 123 -4.39 -15.12 9.71
CA SER A 123 -5.46 -16.04 10.08
C SER A 123 -5.97 -16.85 8.89
N VAL A 124 -6.05 -16.24 7.70
CA VAL A 124 -6.43 -16.92 6.45
C VAL A 124 -5.41 -17.98 6.06
N ASN A 125 -4.12 -17.68 6.22
CA ASN A 125 -3.01 -18.63 6.08
C ASN A 125 -3.03 -19.47 4.78
N THR A 126 -3.34 -18.83 3.65
CA THR A 126 -3.26 -19.43 2.31
C THR A 126 -2.00 -18.98 1.58
N LYS A 127 -1.71 -19.59 0.42
CA LYS A 127 -0.61 -19.12 -0.44
C LYS A 127 -0.83 -17.67 -0.86
N THR A 128 -2.04 -17.34 -1.28
CA THR A 128 -2.48 -16.00 -1.70
C THR A 128 -2.32 -15.00 -0.56
N SER A 129 -2.88 -15.28 0.64
CA SER A 129 -2.78 -14.36 1.78
C SER A 129 -1.33 -14.14 2.23
N THR A 130 -0.50 -15.18 2.13
CA THR A 130 0.94 -15.11 2.44
C THR A 130 1.69 -14.24 1.43
N GLN A 131 1.40 -14.38 0.13
CA GLN A 131 2.02 -13.57 -0.92
C GLN A 131 1.61 -12.10 -0.80
N VAL A 132 0.31 -11.83 -0.66
CA VAL A 132 -0.21 -10.47 -0.43
C VAL A 132 0.44 -9.84 0.79
N GLY A 133 0.55 -10.59 1.90
CA GLY A 133 1.22 -10.13 3.11
C GLY A 133 2.68 -9.76 2.88
N HIS A 134 3.46 -10.63 2.23
CA HIS A 134 4.86 -10.32 1.93
C HIS A 134 5.03 -9.13 0.97
N ILE A 135 4.15 -8.97 -0.03
CA ILE A 135 4.16 -7.82 -0.93
C ILE A 135 3.93 -6.54 -0.12
N TYR A 136 2.84 -6.47 0.64
CA TYR A 136 2.44 -5.26 1.37
C TYR A 136 3.41 -4.90 2.50
N PHE A 137 3.62 -5.82 3.44
CA PHE A 137 4.34 -5.56 4.68
C PHE A 137 5.86 -5.66 4.54
N THR A 138 6.38 -6.38 3.54
CA THR A 138 7.84 -6.59 3.39
C THR A 138 8.39 -5.96 2.12
N GLY A 139 7.70 -6.12 0.98
CA GLY A 139 8.15 -5.72 -0.35
C GLY A 139 8.01 -4.22 -0.63
N LEU A 140 6.83 -3.63 -0.39
CA LEU A 140 6.55 -2.22 -0.69
C LEU A 140 7.36 -1.24 0.17
N GLY A 141 7.67 -1.63 1.41
CA GLY A 141 8.26 -0.70 2.37
C GLY A 141 7.30 0.44 2.75
N THR A 142 5.99 0.21 2.67
CA THR A 142 4.98 1.18 3.09
C THR A 142 5.06 1.47 4.60
N GLN A 143 4.43 2.57 5.00
CA GLN A 143 4.31 3.04 6.36
C GLN A 143 2.85 3.36 6.66
N CYS A 144 2.46 3.21 7.92
CA CYS A 144 1.18 3.67 8.42
C CYS A 144 1.35 4.98 9.20
N TYR A 145 0.26 5.66 9.53
CA TYR A 145 0.31 6.83 10.40
C TYR A 145 -0.56 6.66 11.62
N LYS A 146 -0.21 7.35 12.72
CA LYS A 146 -1.02 7.45 13.93
C LYS A 146 -0.62 8.68 14.75
N GLN A 147 -1.50 9.10 15.65
CA GLN A 147 -1.22 10.19 16.58
C GLN A 147 -0.43 9.66 17.79
N GLU A 148 0.82 10.12 17.94
CA GLU A 148 1.68 9.71 19.05
C GLU A 148 2.64 10.83 19.45
N TYR A 149 3.27 10.69 20.61
CA TYR A 149 4.37 11.55 21.05
C TYR A 149 5.48 11.63 19.97
N PRO A 150 6.16 12.79 19.83
CA PRO A 150 7.20 12.95 18.83
C PRO A 150 8.30 11.89 18.95
N ILE A 151 8.68 11.28 17.83
CA ILE A 151 9.74 10.29 17.77
C ILE A 151 11.08 10.96 18.11
N ALA A 152 11.75 10.44 19.14
CA ALA A 152 13.09 10.85 19.57
C ALA A 152 14.19 9.90 19.08
N GLY A 153 13.83 8.66 18.73
CA GLY A 153 14.76 7.65 18.25
C GLY A 153 14.11 6.29 18.06
N CYS A 154 14.94 5.28 17.88
CA CYS A 154 14.48 3.90 17.71
C CYS A 154 15.39 2.94 18.50
N ASN A 155 14.76 2.07 19.29
CA ASN A 155 15.41 1.09 20.14
C ASN A 155 15.72 -0.21 19.39
N LYS A 156 14.83 -0.64 18.49
CA LYS A 156 14.93 -1.93 17.79
C LYS A 156 14.63 -1.79 16.32
N TYR A 157 15.49 -2.38 15.50
CA TYR A 157 15.36 -2.39 14.04
C TYR A 157 15.15 -3.81 13.50
N THR A 158 14.50 -3.91 12.34
CA THR A 158 14.56 -5.11 11.49
C THR A 158 15.95 -5.24 10.85
N THR A 159 16.39 -6.49 10.62
CA THR A 159 17.72 -6.79 10.07
C THR A 159 17.70 -6.98 8.54
N PHE A 160 16.58 -7.42 7.95
CA PHE A 160 16.40 -7.70 6.51
C PHE A 160 14.91 -7.59 6.12
N PRO A 161 14.52 -7.24 4.87
CA PRO A 161 15.35 -6.78 3.74
C PRO A 161 15.67 -5.28 3.79
N ARG A 162 14.88 -4.49 4.51
CA ARG A 162 15.13 -3.06 4.75
C ARG A 162 15.14 -2.80 6.25
N ARG A 163 15.91 -1.80 6.67
CA ARG A 163 15.98 -1.36 8.06
C ARG A 163 14.71 -0.57 8.39
N LYS A 164 13.87 -1.13 9.26
CA LYS A 164 12.64 -0.54 9.78
C LYS A 164 12.71 -0.46 11.30
N CYS A 165 12.13 0.55 11.90
CA CYS A 165 12.03 0.66 13.35
C CYS A 165 10.81 -0.12 13.88
N LEU A 166 11.03 -1.04 14.82
CA LEU A 166 9.98 -1.82 15.48
C LEU A 166 9.61 -1.25 16.85
N GLU A 167 10.55 -0.60 17.53
CA GLU A 167 10.36 -0.05 18.87
C GLU A 167 10.84 1.40 18.90
N TYR A 168 9.91 2.34 18.89
CA TYR A 168 10.19 3.76 18.87
C TYR A 168 10.43 4.31 20.28
N ILE A 169 11.36 5.26 20.37
CA ILE A 169 11.61 6.07 21.56
C ILE A 169 10.90 7.40 21.36
N TYR A 170 10.17 7.87 22.36
CA TYR A 170 9.32 9.06 22.27
C TYR A 170 9.76 10.18 23.21
N ASN A 171 9.65 11.43 22.76
CA ASN A 171 9.72 12.60 23.61
C ASN A 171 8.35 12.92 24.22
N LYS A 172 8.11 12.43 25.44
CA LYS A 172 6.84 12.61 26.17
C LYS A 172 6.63 14.03 26.71
N GLY A 173 7.62 14.92 26.62
CA GLY A 173 7.50 16.32 27.02
C GLY A 173 6.77 17.21 26.02
N MET A 174 6.42 16.69 24.84
CA MET A 174 5.72 17.41 23.77
C MET A 174 4.33 16.82 23.53
N PRO A 175 3.36 17.60 23.00
CA PRO A 175 2.05 17.08 22.64
C PRO A 175 2.14 16.06 21.50
N LYS A 176 1.17 15.14 21.45
CA LYS A 176 1.08 14.13 20.40
C LYS A 176 0.76 14.77 19.04
N LYS A 177 1.33 14.22 17.97
CA LYS A 177 1.07 14.60 16.58
C LYS A 177 1.04 13.38 15.68
N TYR A 178 0.39 13.50 14.52
CA TYR A 178 0.43 12.47 13.50
C TYR A 178 1.83 12.34 12.91
N GLN A 179 2.32 11.10 12.81
CA GLN A 179 3.65 10.76 12.32
C GLN A 179 3.58 9.45 11.53
N TRP A 180 4.56 9.22 10.65
CA TRP A 180 4.76 7.96 9.94
C TRP A 180 5.44 6.92 10.83
N PHE A 181 4.99 5.68 10.74
CA PHE A 181 5.52 4.53 11.45
C PHE A 181 5.78 3.39 10.48
N ASP A 182 6.92 2.72 10.67
CA ASP A 182 7.23 1.52 9.92
C ASP A 182 6.34 0.37 10.38
N ILE A 183 5.85 -0.41 9.41
CA ILE A 183 5.09 -1.62 9.69
C ILE A 183 6.01 -2.84 9.74
N ARG A 184 5.71 -3.77 10.64
CA ARG A 184 6.46 -5.03 10.78
C ARG A 184 6.40 -5.85 9.48
N ASN A 185 7.45 -6.62 9.22
CA ASN A 185 7.46 -7.54 8.09
C ASN A 185 6.45 -8.68 8.29
N PHE A 186 5.87 -9.17 7.20
CA PHE A 186 5.00 -10.34 7.20
C PHE A 186 5.77 -11.62 7.50
#